data_AF-X1M501-F1
#
_entry.id   AF-X1M501-F1
#
_cell.length_a   1.000
_cell.length_b   1.000
_cell.length_c   1.000
_cell.angle_alpha   90.00
_cell.angle_beta   90.00
_cell.angle_gamma   90.00
#
_symmetry.space_group_name_H-M   'P 1'
#
loop_
_entity.id
_entity.type
_entity.pdbx_description
1 polymer ?
#
loop_
_entity_poly.entity_id
_entity_poly.type
_entity_poly.pdbx_seq_one_letter_code
_entity_poly.pdbx_strand_id
1 'polypeptide(L)'
;MNLSTPIEQIPRVGLQYQRRLKKLGIKTVQDLFFHFPHRYEDFSEIIPISKAEPGGPFCFQGEILDIKNIYTSRKRMVLTQATISDETGKLKVIWFNQPYLINTFKKGDYLCLAGKIAKKGSAKYLSSPAYEKLPTINYKLKTEGLTHTGRL
;
A
#
# COMPACT_ATOMS: atom_id res chain seq x y z
N MET A 1 10.22 -29.70 -10.99
CA MET A 1 9.22 -28.84 -11.67
C MET A 1 9.88 -28.25 -12.89
N ASN A 2 9.20 -28.26 -14.04
CA ASN A 2 9.73 -27.74 -15.31
C ASN A 2 8.78 -26.64 -15.83
N LEU A 3 9.17 -25.92 -16.88
CA LEU A 3 8.38 -24.81 -17.44
C LEU A 3 7.00 -25.26 -17.96
N SER A 4 6.88 -26.51 -18.43
CA SER A 4 5.62 -27.09 -18.89
C SER A 4 4.69 -27.57 -17.77
N THR A 5 5.12 -27.49 -16.50
CA THR A 5 4.30 -27.94 -15.36
C THR A 5 2.99 -27.13 -15.32
N PRO A 6 1.81 -27.78 -15.26
CA PRO A 6 0.53 -27.09 -15.13
C PRO A 6 0.43 -26.29 -13.82
N ILE A 7 -0.23 -25.13 -13.89
CA ILE A 7 -0.39 -24.23 -12.73
C ILE A 7 -1.10 -24.90 -11.54
N GLU A 8 -1.90 -25.92 -11.80
CA GLU A 8 -2.68 -26.67 -10.81
C GLU A 8 -1.81 -27.51 -9.88
N GLN A 9 -0.61 -27.88 -10.35
CA GLN A 9 0.35 -28.68 -9.60
C GLN A 9 1.28 -27.81 -8.73
N ILE A 10 1.14 -26.48 -8.78
CA ILE A 10 1.96 -25.56 -8.00
C ILE A 10 1.42 -25.48 -6.57
N PRO A 11 2.24 -25.77 -5.55
CA PRO A 11 1.83 -25.64 -4.16
C PRO A 11 1.42 -24.20 -3.87
N ARG A 12 0.41 -24.02 -3.01
CA ARG A 12 -0.20 -22.72 -2.65
C ARG A 12 -1.04 -22.05 -3.74
N VAL A 13 -1.14 -22.62 -4.94
CA VAL A 13 -2.11 -22.17 -5.96
C VAL A 13 -3.43 -22.94 -5.81
N GLY A 14 -4.29 -22.46 -4.91
CA GLY A 14 -5.60 -23.07 -4.66
C GLY A 14 -6.59 -22.90 -5.83
N LEU A 15 -7.68 -23.67 -5.82
CA LEU A 15 -8.71 -23.73 -6.87
C LEU A 15 -9.22 -22.35 -7.34
N GLN A 16 -9.36 -21.39 -6.43
CA GLN A 16 -9.81 -20.04 -6.78
C GLN A 16 -8.78 -19.30 -7.65
N TYR A 17 -7.50 -19.39 -7.31
CA TYR A 17 -6.41 -18.79 -8.08
C TYR A 17 -6.24 -19.51 -9.42
N GLN A 18 -6.35 -20.84 -9.46
CA GLN A 18 -6.31 -21.60 -10.72
C GLN A 18 -7.37 -21.11 -11.72
N ARG A 19 -8.62 -20.90 -11.26
CA ARG A 19 -9.70 -20.37 -12.10
C ARG A 19 -9.40 -18.97 -12.61
N ARG A 20 -8.82 -18.10 -11.78
CA ARG A 20 -8.44 -16.73 -12.19
C ARG A 20 -7.28 -16.73 -13.18
N LEU A 21 -6.24 -17.53 -12.94
CA LEU A 21 -5.08 -17.67 -13.82
C LEU A 21 -5.47 -18.24 -15.19
N LYS A 22 -6.35 -19.25 -15.22
CA LYS A 22 -6.93 -19.76 -16.48
C LYS A 22 -7.69 -18.70 -17.27
N LYS A 23 -8.44 -17.82 -16.60
CA LYS A 23 -9.13 -16.68 -17.25
C LYS A 23 -8.16 -15.67 -17.85
N LEU A 24 -6.96 -15.53 -17.26
CA LEU A 24 -5.87 -14.70 -17.79
C LEU A 24 -5.06 -15.40 -18.90
N GLY A 25 -5.44 -16.62 -19.30
CA GLY A 25 -4.72 -17.42 -20.30
C GLY A 25 -3.51 -18.18 -19.75
N ILE A 26 -3.25 -18.14 -18.45
CA ILE A 26 -2.08 -18.75 -17.80
C ILE A 26 -2.40 -20.21 -17.45
N LYS A 27 -1.75 -21.17 -18.12
CA LYS A 27 -1.99 -22.60 -17.93
C LYS A 27 -0.78 -23.34 -17.36
N THR A 28 0.42 -22.87 -17.69
CA THR A 28 1.69 -23.48 -17.32
C THR A 28 2.56 -22.54 -16.49
N VAL A 29 3.60 -23.09 -15.85
CA VAL A 29 4.65 -22.31 -15.19
C VAL A 29 5.30 -21.33 -16.16
N GLN A 30 5.53 -21.72 -17.42
CA GLN A 30 6.05 -20.85 -18.46
C GLN A 30 5.17 -19.62 -18.68
N ASP A 31 3.86 -19.82 -18.84
CA ASP A 31 2.93 -18.71 -19.06
C ASP A 31 2.94 -17.72 -17.90
N LEU A 32 3.10 -18.22 -16.67
CA LEU A 32 3.19 -17.39 -15.47
C LEU A 32 4.49 -16.57 -15.47
N PHE A 33 5.63 -17.18 -15.81
CA PHE A 33 6.92 -16.49 -15.87
C PHE A 33 6.95 -15.35 -16.90
N PHE A 34 6.26 -15.54 -18.03
CA PHE A 34 6.17 -14.53 -19.09
C PHE A 34 4.95 -13.61 -18.97
N HIS A 35 4.19 -13.70 -17.87
CA HIS A 35 3.09 -12.79 -17.57
C HIS A 35 3.63 -11.53 -16.88
N PHE A 36 4.21 -10.62 -17.66
CA PHE A 36 4.80 -9.40 -17.14
C PHE A 36 3.75 -8.44 -16.57
N PRO A 37 4.07 -7.68 -15.50
CA PRO A 37 3.23 -6.62 -14.98
C PRO A 37 2.88 -5.60 -16.07
N HIS A 38 1.62 -5.17 -16.10
CA HIS A 38 1.18 -4.10 -17.01
C HIS A 38 1.80 -2.74 -16.65
N ARG A 39 2.13 -2.52 -15.37
CA ARG A 39 2.77 -1.30 -14.87
C ARG A 39 3.75 -1.66 -13.76
N TYR A 40 4.90 -1.01 -13.78
CA TYR A 40 5.82 -0.93 -12.65
C TYR A 40 5.60 0.40 -11.94
N GLU A 41 5.33 0.36 -10.64
CA GLU A 41 5.23 1.56 -9.80
C GLU A 41 6.52 1.65 -8.98
N ASP A 42 7.24 2.77 -9.10
CA ASP A 42 8.46 3.02 -8.36
C ASP A 42 8.13 3.82 -7.08
N PHE A 43 8.40 3.21 -5.93
CA PHE A 43 8.20 3.81 -4.61
C PHE A 43 9.50 3.99 -3.84
N SER A 44 10.65 3.95 -4.55
CA SER A 44 11.98 4.07 -3.96
C SER A 44 12.25 5.46 -3.41
N GLU A 45 11.62 6.48 -3.99
CA GLU A 45 11.77 7.86 -3.55
C GLU A 45 10.80 8.21 -2.40
N ILE A 46 11.33 8.18 -1.18
CA ILE A 46 10.63 8.67 0.01
C ILE A 46 10.81 10.18 0.08
N ILE A 47 9.69 10.90 0.05
CA ILE A 47 9.69 12.36 0.19
C ILE A 47 9.24 12.78 1.60
N PRO A 48 9.82 13.86 2.15
CA PRO A 48 9.36 14.40 3.42
C PRO A 48 7.94 14.98 3.30
N ILE A 49 7.16 14.88 4.37
CA ILE A 49 5.78 15.37 4.43
C ILE A 49 5.70 16.87 4.14
N SER A 50 6.71 17.66 4.48
CA SER A 50 6.75 19.10 4.16
C SER A 50 6.69 19.39 2.66
N LYS A 51 7.15 18.48 1.81
CA LYS A 51 7.12 18.57 0.34
C LYS A 51 5.87 17.91 -0.27
N ALA A 52 4.87 17.60 0.54
CA ALA A 52 3.60 17.03 0.10
C ALA A 52 2.83 18.00 -0.81
N GLU A 53 2.93 17.82 -2.13
CA GLU A 53 2.17 18.57 -3.14
C GLU A 53 1.04 17.74 -3.76
N PRO A 54 -0.09 18.35 -4.13
CA PRO A 54 -1.18 17.63 -4.80
C PRO A 54 -0.71 16.96 -6.10
N GLY A 55 -1.10 15.70 -6.29
CA GLY A 55 -0.65 14.88 -7.42
C GLY A 55 0.17 13.68 -6.97
N GLY A 56 1.17 13.32 -7.76
CA GLY A 56 2.00 12.13 -7.55
C GLY A 56 1.27 10.83 -7.84
N PRO A 57 2.00 9.71 -7.80
CA PRO A 57 2.17 8.98 -6.56
C PRO A 57 3.46 9.36 -5.84
N PHE A 58 3.40 9.47 -4.53
CA PHE A 58 4.54 9.77 -3.67
C PHE A 58 4.60 8.76 -2.53
N CYS A 59 5.82 8.51 -2.04
CA CYS A 59 6.07 7.64 -0.90
C CYS A 59 6.40 8.48 0.34
N PHE A 60 5.73 8.22 1.46
CA PHE A 60 5.94 8.88 2.74
C PHE A 60 6.22 7.85 3.83
N GLN A 61 7.09 8.18 4.77
CA GLN A 61 7.32 7.38 5.97
C GLN A 61 7.03 8.20 7.20
N GLY A 62 6.39 7.58 8.20
CA GLY A 62 6.10 8.27 9.44
C GLY A 62 5.37 7.41 10.47
N GLU A 63 5.29 7.96 11.67
CA GLU A 63 4.59 7.37 12.81
C GLU A 63 3.11 7.75 12.78
N ILE A 64 2.22 6.80 13.09
CA ILE A 64 0.80 7.08 13.30
C ILE A 64 0.59 7.77 14.64
N LEU A 65 0.11 9.01 14.59
CA LEU A 65 -0.28 9.78 15.78
C LEU A 65 -1.70 9.46 16.26
N ASP A 66 -2.61 9.24 15.32
CA ASP A 66 -4.03 8.97 15.58
C ASP A 66 -4.65 8.24 14.39
N ILE A 67 -5.60 7.35 14.65
CA ILE A 67 -6.40 6.67 13.62
C ILE A 67 -7.83 6.48 14.10
N LYS A 68 -8.80 6.79 13.24
CA LYS A 68 -10.23 6.67 13.53
C LYS A 68 -11.08 6.36 12.32
N ASN A 69 -12.21 5.72 12.55
CA ASN A 69 -13.25 5.53 11.55
C ASN A 69 -14.29 6.65 11.66
N ILE A 70 -14.63 7.26 10.52
CA ILE A 70 -15.63 8.31 10.39
C ILE A 70 -16.73 7.79 9.48
N TYR A 71 -17.94 7.65 10.03
CA TYR A 71 -19.11 7.21 9.29
C TYR A 71 -19.76 8.43 8.61
N THR A 72 -19.75 8.46 7.29
CA THR A 72 -20.33 9.57 6.54
C THR A 72 -21.80 9.27 6.23
N SER A 73 -22.71 9.99 6.90
CA SER A 73 -24.17 9.88 6.70
C SER A 73 -24.60 10.17 5.26
N ARG A 74 -23.97 11.17 4.61
CA ARG A 74 -24.33 11.64 3.26
C ARG A 74 -23.98 10.68 2.11
N LYS A 75 -23.01 9.77 2.29
CA LYS A 75 -22.53 8.86 1.23
C LYS A 75 -22.60 7.39 1.59
N ARG A 76 -23.16 7.03 2.76
CA ARG A 76 -23.17 5.65 3.30
C ARG A 76 -21.80 4.98 3.18
N MET A 77 -20.75 5.74 3.50
CA MET A 77 -19.35 5.34 3.30
C MET A 77 -18.59 5.51 4.60
N VAL A 78 -17.68 4.58 4.88
CA VAL A 78 -16.78 4.67 6.02
C VAL A 78 -15.44 5.25 5.57
N LEU A 79 -14.96 6.26 6.26
CA LEU A 79 -13.64 6.85 6.05
C LEU A 79 -12.74 6.43 7.21
N THR A 80 -11.68 5.69 6.93
CA THR A 80 -10.63 5.48 7.92
C THR A 80 -9.60 6.58 7.76
N GLN A 81 -9.54 7.46 8.75
CA GLN A 81 -8.63 8.60 8.76
C GLN A 81 -7.50 8.33 9.75
N ALA A 82 -6.26 8.42 9.28
CA ALA A 82 -5.08 8.46 10.13
C ALA A 82 -4.36 9.81 10.00
N THR A 83 -3.62 10.17 11.04
CA THR A 83 -2.64 11.26 10.99
C THR A 83 -1.27 10.65 11.18
N ILE A 84 -0.40 10.81 10.19
CA ILE A 84 1.00 10.41 10.28
C ILE A 84 1.88 11.63 10.54
N SER A 85 3.02 11.44 11.18
CA SER A 85 4.06 12.45 11.32
C SER A 85 5.44 11.93 10.99
N ASP A 86 6.24 12.80 10.41
CA ASP A 86 7.68 12.66 10.27
C ASP A 86 8.38 13.86 10.94
N GLU A 87 9.69 13.99 10.76
CA GLU A 87 10.49 15.11 11.29
C GLU A 87 10.11 16.47 10.69
N THR A 88 9.39 16.49 9.57
CA THR A 88 9.12 17.69 8.77
C THR A 88 7.68 18.19 8.89
N GLY A 89 6.74 17.36 9.33
CA GLY A 89 5.35 17.76 9.50
C GLY A 89 4.38 16.63 9.76
N LYS A 90 3.09 16.91 9.51
CA LYS A 90 1.98 15.98 9.68
C LYS A 90 1.16 15.87 8.42
N LEU A 91 0.79 14.65 8.03
CA LEU A 91 -0.04 14.38 6.87
C LEU A 91 -1.29 13.61 7.28
N LYS A 92 -2.45 14.04 6.77
CA LYS A 92 -3.69 13.25 6.91
C LYS A 92 -3.71 12.17 5.84
N VAL A 93 -4.10 10.97 6.22
CA VAL A 93 -4.25 9.82 5.34
C VAL A 93 -5.69 9.34 5.44
N ILE A 94 -6.33 9.10 4.30
CA ILE A 94 -7.73 8.69 4.23
C ILE A 94 -7.86 7.44 3.37
N TRP A 95 -8.39 6.38 3.94
CA TRP A 95 -8.84 5.20 3.22
C TRP A 95 -10.36 5.15 3.15
N PHE A 96 -10.90 4.94 1.95
CA PHE A 96 -12.33 4.85 1.69
C PHE A 96 -12.79 3.40 1.80
N ASN A 97 -13.83 3.13 2.61
CA ASN A 97 -14.43 1.81 2.83
C ASN A 97 -13.46 0.73 3.34
N GLN A 98 -12.43 1.11 4.11
CA GLN A 98 -11.48 0.16 4.70
C GLN A 98 -11.47 0.22 6.24
N PRO A 99 -12.62 0.00 6.91
CA PRO A 99 -12.73 0.14 8.37
C PRO A 99 -11.83 -0.81 9.16
N TYR A 100 -11.43 -1.93 8.56
CA TYR A 100 -10.58 -2.95 9.18
C TYR A 100 -9.19 -2.43 9.55
N LEU A 101 -8.72 -1.35 8.90
CA LEU A 101 -7.39 -0.79 9.13
C LEU A 101 -7.18 -0.28 10.55
N ILE A 102 -8.26 0.06 11.27
CA ILE A 102 -8.18 0.44 12.69
C ILE A 102 -7.72 -0.72 13.59
N ASN A 103 -7.93 -1.97 13.16
CA ASN A 103 -7.47 -3.16 13.88
C ASN A 103 -6.05 -3.56 13.47
N THR A 104 -5.62 -3.17 12.28
CA THR A 104 -4.28 -3.44 11.74
C THR A 104 -3.25 -2.43 12.26
N PHE A 105 -3.64 -1.17 12.36
CA PHE A 105 -2.78 -0.06 12.72
C PHE A 105 -3.12 0.50 14.10
N LYS A 106 -2.09 0.85 14.85
CA LYS A 106 -2.19 1.46 16.17
C LYS A 106 -1.34 2.71 16.22
N LYS A 107 -1.68 3.61 17.15
CA LYS A 107 -0.83 4.75 17.48
C LYS A 107 0.58 4.26 17.85
N GLY A 108 1.61 4.91 17.32
CA GLY A 108 3.00 4.51 17.49
C GLY A 108 3.52 3.54 16.41
N ASP A 109 2.66 3.01 15.54
CA ASP A 109 3.12 2.21 14.41
C ASP A 109 3.81 3.11 13.38
N TYR A 110 4.93 2.63 12.84
CA TYR A 110 5.61 3.25 11.71
C TYR A 110 5.12 2.63 10.41
N LEU A 111 4.70 3.48 9.46
CA LEU A 111 4.22 3.05 8.16
C LEU A 111 5.03 3.68 7.02
N CYS A 112 5.20 2.92 5.96
CA CYS A 112 5.51 3.43 4.63
C CYS A 112 4.23 3.49 3.81
N LEU A 113 3.91 4.65 3.25
CA LEU A 113 2.66 4.93 2.57
C LEU A 113 2.91 5.50 1.18
N ALA A 114 2.45 4.79 0.16
CA ALA A 114 2.61 5.18 -1.23
C ALA A 114 1.26 5.50 -1.86
N GLY A 115 1.08 6.72 -2.37
CA GLY A 115 -0.18 7.11 -2.97
C GLY A 115 -0.24 8.55 -3.44
N LYS A 116 -1.43 8.97 -3.86
CA LYS A 116 -1.65 10.31 -4.41
C LYS A 116 -2.09 11.29 -3.34
N ILE A 117 -1.54 12.49 -3.36
CA ILE A 117 -2.05 13.58 -2.53
C ILE A 117 -3.25 14.21 -3.22
N ALA A 118 -4.40 14.11 -2.55
CA ALA A 118 -5.61 14.79 -2.91
C ALA A 118 -5.80 16.06 -2.06
N LYS A 119 -6.64 16.97 -2.55
CA LYS A 119 -6.98 18.22 -1.87
C LYS A 119 -8.50 18.30 -1.67
N LYS A 120 -8.94 18.69 -0.48
CA LYS A 120 -10.33 18.99 -0.17
C LYS A 120 -10.39 20.35 0.54
N GLY A 121 -10.86 21.38 -0.16
CA GLY A 121 -10.74 22.75 0.31
C GLY A 121 -9.27 23.16 0.42
N SER A 122 -8.85 23.71 1.56
CA SER A 122 -7.44 24.03 1.85
C SER A 122 -6.62 22.82 2.35
N ALA A 123 -7.27 21.75 2.78
CA ALA A 123 -6.60 20.60 3.38
C ALA A 123 -6.09 19.59 2.33
N LYS A 124 -4.81 19.21 2.44
CA LYS A 124 -4.20 18.11 1.68
C LYS A 124 -4.34 16.80 2.47
N TYR A 125 -4.50 15.69 1.77
CA TYR A 125 -4.50 14.36 2.37
C TYR A 125 -4.01 13.31 1.38
N LEU A 126 -3.38 12.26 1.88
CA LEU A 126 -2.99 11.09 1.10
C LEU A 126 -4.22 10.18 0.93
N SER A 127 -4.60 9.93 -0.32
CA SER A 127 -5.85 9.25 -0.68
C SER A 127 -5.62 7.77 -0.98
N SER A 128 -6.27 6.89 -0.21
CA SER A 128 -6.19 5.42 -0.30
C SER A 128 -4.79 4.90 -0.67
N PRO A 129 -3.74 5.25 0.09
CA PRO A 129 -2.40 4.79 -0.24
C PRO A 129 -2.26 3.29 -0.01
N ALA A 130 -1.37 2.68 -0.79
CA ALA A 130 -0.75 1.42 -0.44
C ALA A 130 0.07 1.63 0.84
N TYR A 131 0.11 0.61 1.69
CA TYR A 131 0.73 0.71 3.00
C TYR A 131 1.61 -0.50 3.30
N GLU A 132 2.68 -0.25 4.03
CA GLU A 132 3.54 -1.27 4.61
C GLU A 132 3.86 -0.89 6.05
N LYS A 133 3.67 -1.84 6.98
CA LYS A 133 4.01 -1.62 8.39
C LYS A 133 5.49 -1.93 8.60
N LEU A 134 6.24 -0.95 9.10
CA LEU A 134 7.67 -1.10 9.34
C LEU A 134 7.91 -1.78 10.69
N PRO A 135 8.85 -2.74 10.77
CA PRO A 135 9.25 -3.34 12.04
C PRO A 135 9.96 -2.30 12.92
N THR A 136 9.64 -2.29 14.21
CA THR A 136 10.13 -1.32 15.22
C THR A 136 11.66 -1.28 15.38
N ILE A 137 12.39 -2.29 14.89
CA ILE A 137 13.81 -2.49 15.20
C ILE A 137 14.75 -1.59 14.37
N ASN A 138 14.31 -0.96 13.27
CA ASN A 138 15.23 -0.32 12.31
C ASN A 138 14.90 1.14 11.93
N TYR A 139 14.49 2.00 12.87
CA TYR A 139 14.24 3.43 12.55
C TYR A 139 15.49 4.20 12.04
N LYS A 140 16.70 3.69 12.28
CA LYS A 140 17.96 4.30 11.79
C LYS A 140 18.51 3.71 10.49
N LEU A 141 17.93 2.66 9.93
CA LEU A 141 18.42 2.08 8.69
C LEU A 141 17.56 2.55 7.53
N LYS A 142 18.11 3.52 6.79
CA LYS A 142 17.74 3.79 5.40
C LYS A 142 17.47 2.46 4.68
N THR A 143 16.28 2.33 4.10
CA THR A 143 15.95 1.39 3.01
C THR A 143 15.96 -0.14 3.31
N GLU A 144 16.60 -0.64 4.37
CA GLU A 144 16.93 -2.08 4.50
C GLU A 144 15.80 -3.03 4.94
N GLY A 145 14.57 -2.56 5.12
CA GLY A 145 13.46 -3.36 5.67
C GLY A 145 12.17 -3.39 4.84
N LEU A 146 12.16 -2.78 3.65
CA LEU A 146 10.96 -2.67 2.83
C LEU A 146 10.77 -3.94 1.99
N THR A 147 9.71 -4.69 2.25
CA THR A 147 9.30 -5.85 1.45
C THR A 147 8.65 -5.45 0.14
N HIS A 148 8.04 -4.26 0.05
CA HIS A 148 7.27 -3.88 -1.14
C HIS A 148 7.68 -2.56 -1.79
N THR A 149 8.19 -1.56 -1.05
CA THR A 149 8.39 -0.20 -1.60
C THR A 149 9.86 0.14 -1.87
N GLY A 150 10.52 -0.59 -2.78
CA GLY A 150 11.83 -0.17 -3.31
C GLY A 150 12.87 -1.27 -3.46
N ARG A 151 12.47 -2.53 -3.68
CA ARG A 151 13.40 -3.61 -4.01
C ARG A 151 13.23 -4.01 -5.47
N LEU A 152 14.09 -3.47 -6.33
CA LEU A 152 14.59 -4.16 -7.51
C LEU A 152 16.02 -4.63 -7.19
#